data_AF-A0A6G2DNE4-F1
#
_entry.id   AF-A0A6G2DNE4-F1
#
_cell.length_a   1.000
_cell.length_b   1.000
_cell.length_c   1.000
_cell.angle_alpha   90.00
_cell.angle_beta   90.00
_cell.angle_gamma   90.00
#
_symmetry.space_group_name_H-M   'P 1'
#
loop_
_entity.id
_entity.type
_entity.pdbx_description
1 polymer ?
#
loop_
_entity_poly.entity_id
_entity_poly.type
_entity_poly.pdbx_seq_one_letter_code
_entity_poly.pdbx_strand_id
1 'polypeptide(L)' 'EVKHALLGAGIESSHSYERTHIDSVMATERMVDAYLKSALVD' A
#
# COMPACT_ATOMS: atom_id res chain seq x y z
N GLU A 1 9.48 15.84 13.93
CA GLU A 1 9.96 14.64 13.22
C GLU A 1 8.85 14.17 12.29
N VAL A 2 9.17 13.82 11.05
CA VAL A 2 8.15 13.32 10.11
C VAL A 2 8.01 11.82 10.31
N LYS A 3 6.83 11.36 10.73
CA LYS A 3 6.54 9.92 10.82
C LYS A 3 6.44 9.37 9.40
N HIS A 4 7.17 8.31 9.10
CA HIS A 4 7.19 7.67 7.79
C HIS A 4 7.03 6.16 7.91
N ALA A 5 6.37 5.55 6.94
CA ALA A 5 6.21 4.10 6.82
C ALA A 5 6.34 3.68 5.35
N LEU A 6 6.77 2.43 5.15
CA LEU A 6 6.75 1.78 3.85
C LEU A 6 5.56 0.84 3.77
N LEU A 7 4.82 0.91 2.67
CA LEU A 7 3.59 0.17 2.45
C LEU A 7 3.40 -0.05 0.95
N GLY A 8 2.79 -1.17 0.58
CA GLY A 8 2.57 -1.57 -0.81
C GLY A 8 1.83 -2.89 -0.91
N ALA A 9 1.38 -3.24 -2.12
CA ALA A 9 0.76 -4.52 -2.37
C ALA A 9 1.79 -5.64 -2.23
N GLY A 10 1.38 -6.77 -1.66
CA GLY A 10 2.24 -7.96 -1.58
C GLY A 10 2.61 -8.47 -2.96
N ILE A 11 3.91 -8.72 -3.18
CA ILE A 11 4.46 -9.25 -4.43
C ILE A 11 4.98 -10.68 -4.19
N GLU A 12 4.63 -11.59 -5.08
CA GLU A 12 5.20 -12.93 -5.19
C GLU A 12 6.31 -12.92 -6.25
N SER A 13 7.44 -13.56 -5.92
CA SER A 13 8.70 -13.59 -6.71
C SER A 13 9.29 -12.20 -6.97
N SER A 14 10.22 -11.75 -6.12
CA SER A 14 10.84 -10.42 -6.23
C SER A 14 12.00 -10.33 -7.23
N HIS A 15 12.38 -11.42 -7.89
CA HIS A 15 13.46 -11.44 -8.88
C HIS A 15 13.04 -12.31 -10.08
N SER A 16 12.43 -11.66 -11.07
CA SER A 16 11.83 -12.19 -12.30
C SER A 16 10.43 -12.80 -12.13
N TYR A 17 9.52 -12.44 -13.05
CA TYR A 17 8.11 -12.87 -13.05
C TYR A 17 7.34 -12.44 -11.79
N GLU A 18 7.51 -11.18 -11.38
CA GLU A 18 6.76 -10.57 -10.28
C GLU A 18 5.26 -10.66 -10.53
N ARG A 19 4.55 -11.28 -9.59
CA ARG A 19 3.11 -11.45 -9.64
C ARG A 19 2.50 -10.86 -8.39
N THR A 20 1.31 -10.32 -8.52
CA THR A 20 0.52 -9.88 -7.37
C THR A 20 -0.93 -10.25 -7.59
N HIS A 21 -1.65 -10.48 -6.50
CA HIS A 21 -3.09 -10.60 -6.56
C HIS A 21 -3.70 -9.24 -6.85
N ILE A 22 -4.66 -9.18 -7.78
CA ILE A 22 -5.40 -7.95 -8.07
C ILE A 22 -6.07 -7.40 -6.80
N ASP A 23 -6.53 -8.30 -5.92
CA ASP A 23 -7.10 -7.93 -4.63
C ASP A 23 -6.10 -7.21 -3.73
N SER A 24 -4.82 -7.60 -3.75
CA SER A 24 -3.75 -6.90 -3.01
C SER A 24 -3.56 -5.48 -3.53
N VAL A 25 -3.59 -5.28 -4.84
CA VAL A 25 -3.50 -3.95 -5.45
C VAL A 25 -4.69 -3.08 -5.04
N MET A 26 -5.91 -3.61 -5.16
CA MET A 26 -7.12 -2.88 -4.78
C MET A 26 -7.18 -2.59 -3.28
N ALA A 27 -6.70 -3.50 -2.43
CA ALA A 27 -6.64 -3.28 -0.99
C ALA A 27 -5.64 -2.18 -0.63
N THR A 28 -4.46 -2.18 -1.25
CA THR A 28 -3.45 -1.11 -1.06
C THR A 28 -3.96 0.24 -1.54
N GLU A 29 -4.62 0.29 -2.70
CA GLU A 29 -5.23 1.53 -3.23
C GLU A 29 -6.25 2.11 -2.26
N ARG A 30 -7.22 1.31 -1.80
CA ARG A 30 -8.24 1.74 -0.82
C ARG A 30 -7.64 2.22 0.49
N MET A 31 -6.57 1.56 0.96
CA MET A 31 -5.89 1.96 2.19
C MET A 31 -5.20 3.33 2.04
N VAL A 32 -4.51 3.56 0.92
CA VAL A 32 -3.87 4.86 0.64
C VAL A 32 -4.92 5.96 0.46
N ASP A 33 -6.00 5.69 -0.26
CA ASP A 33 -7.10 6.64 -0.44
C ASP A 33 -7.73 7.05 0.90
N ALA A 34 -8.01 6.08 1.77
CA ALA A 34 -8.53 6.34 3.10
C ALA A 34 -7.55 7.15 3.97
N TYR A 35 -6.25 6.83 3.92
CA TYR A 35 -5.23 7.56 4.69
C TYR A 35 -5.14 9.02 4.25
N LEU A 36 -5.09 9.29 2.93
CA LEU A 36 -5.01 10.64 2.38
C LEU A 36 -6.25 11.49 2.70
N LYS A 37 -7.42 10.86 2.85
CA LYS A 37 -8.70 11.52 3.17
C LYS A 37 -9.01 11.58 4.66
N SER A 38 -8.22 10.89 5.50
CA SER A 38 -8.41 10.93 6.94
C SER A 38 -8.11 12.32 7.50
N ALA A 39 -8.79 12.69 8.58
CA ALA A 39 -8.42 13.88 9.33
C ALA A 39 -6.97 13.74 9.81
N LEU A 40 -6.22 14.84 9.79
CA LEU A 40 -4.90 14.86 10.40
C LEU A 40 -5.07 14.51 11.89
N VAL A 41 -4.26 13.56 12.35
CA VAL A 41 -4.17 13.21 13.76
C VAL A 41 -3.31 14.29 14.42
N ASP A 42 -3.90 15.01 15.38
CA ASP A 42 -3.20 15.99 16.22
C ASP A 42 -2.19 15.32 17.17
#